data_AF-C6VX40-F1
#
_entry.id   AF-C6VX40-F1
#
_cell.length_a   1.000
_cell.length_b   1.000
_cell.length_c   1.000
_cell.angle_alpha   90.00
_cell.angle_beta   90.00
_cell.angle_gamma   90.00
#
_symmetry.space_group_name_H-M   'P 1'
#
loop_
_entity.id
_entity.type
_entity.pdbx_description
1 polymer ?
#
loop_
_entity_poly.entity_id
_entity_poly.type
_entity_poly.pdbx_seq_one_letter_code
_entity_poly.pdbx_strand_id
1 'polypeptide(L)'
;MGIVERRERLRIQVRSDIVKTAKDIAREDGWTAVSIRKIADVIEYSPPILYEYFESKDKLLEAIRMEGFDYLQAEFVKIKGHFSNPQKQLVEVAQTIWHFAVENPEVFQVMFNLEGAYCDSKKAYGHAMSIKDNPVWEMIAGLRPKSGELVTKTYYEWWCLTFGFISITMTTQPRYAFPQAEPVYMEGIRRFIRSIM
;
A
#
# COMPACT_ATOMS: atom_id res chain seq x y z
N MET A 1 -28.60 10.26 -20.78
CA MET A 1 -27.96 10.25 -19.45
C MET A 1 -29.02 10.50 -18.40
N GLY A 2 -29.32 9.49 -17.59
CA GLY A 2 -30.38 9.57 -16.57
C GLY A 2 -29.95 10.33 -15.32
N ILE A 3 -30.92 10.84 -14.55
CA ILE A 3 -30.71 11.52 -13.27
C ILE A 3 -29.91 10.64 -12.29
N VAL A 4 -30.16 9.33 -12.31
CA VAL A 4 -29.48 8.33 -11.46
C VAL A 4 -27.99 8.23 -11.80
N GLU A 5 -27.62 8.11 -13.09
CA GLU A 5 -26.21 8.05 -13.53
C GLU A 5 -25.45 9.34 -13.23
N ARG A 6 -26.14 10.49 -13.22
CA ARG A 6 -25.53 11.78 -12.87
C ARG A 6 -25.23 11.83 -11.37
N ARG A 7 -26.17 11.39 -10.53
CA ARG A 7 -26.02 11.34 -9.08
C ARG A 7 -24.90 10.38 -8.65
N GLU A 8 -24.82 9.21 -9.27
CA GLU A 8 -23.77 8.23 -8.96
C GLU A 8 -22.38 8.75 -9.35
N ARG A 9 -22.25 9.36 -10.54
CA ARG A 9 -20.99 9.98 -10.95
C ARG A 9 -20.54 11.10 -10.02
N LEU A 10 -21.48 11.97 -9.60
CA LEU A 10 -21.18 13.00 -8.60
C LEU A 10 -20.73 12.37 -7.28
N ARG A 11 -21.37 11.28 -6.86
CA ARG A 11 -21.02 10.59 -5.61
C ARG A 11 -19.59 10.02 -5.66
N ILE A 12 -19.24 9.37 -6.76
CA ILE A 12 -17.89 8.83 -6.99
C ILE A 12 -16.85 9.95 -7.03
N GLN A 13 -17.15 11.05 -7.72
CA GLN A 13 -16.24 12.20 -7.82
C GLN A 13 -15.95 12.80 -6.45
N VAL A 14 -16.99 13.11 -5.66
CA VAL A 14 -16.81 13.70 -4.33
C VAL A 14 -16.05 12.75 -3.40
N ARG A 15 -16.34 11.43 -3.48
CA ARG A 15 -15.58 10.43 -2.71
C ARG A 15 -14.10 10.43 -3.10
N SER A 16 -13.79 10.55 -4.39
CA SER A 16 -12.42 10.66 -4.89
C SER A 16 -11.75 11.95 -4.41
N ASP A 17 -12.45 13.07 -4.42
CA ASP A 17 -11.92 14.37 -3.98
C ASP A 17 -11.59 14.38 -2.49
N ILE A 18 -12.45 13.75 -1.66
CA ILE A 18 -12.20 13.54 -0.23
C ILE A 18 -10.93 12.72 -0.01
N VAL A 19 -10.79 11.59 -0.71
CA VAL A 19 -9.62 10.70 -0.61
C VAL A 19 -8.35 11.41 -1.05
N LYS A 20 -8.39 12.10 -2.19
CA LYS A 20 -7.27 12.88 -2.71
C LYS A 20 -6.84 13.94 -1.72
N THR A 21 -7.77 14.75 -1.23
CA THR A 21 -7.51 15.81 -0.26
C THR A 21 -6.90 15.28 1.04
N ALA A 22 -7.39 14.14 1.52
CA ALA A 22 -6.80 13.50 2.70
C ALA A 22 -5.36 13.05 2.48
N LYS A 23 -5.05 12.46 1.31
CA LYS A 23 -3.68 12.09 0.90
C LYS A 23 -2.78 13.33 0.79
N ASP A 24 -3.26 14.41 0.19
CA ASP A 24 -2.49 15.64 0.01
C ASP A 24 -2.16 16.30 1.36
N ILE A 25 -3.15 16.43 2.26
CA ILE A 25 -2.91 16.92 3.63
C ILE A 25 -1.93 16.01 4.38
N ALA A 26 -2.07 14.69 4.27
CA ALA A 26 -1.17 13.75 4.93
C ALA A 26 0.28 13.86 4.41
N ARG A 27 0.44 14.07 3.09
CA ARG A 27 1.74 14.23 2.45
C ARG A 27 2.43 15.51 2.92
N GLU A 28 1.70 16.62 3.02
CA GLU A 28 2.26 17.92 3.42
C GLU A 28 2.45 18.02 4.93
N ASP A 29 1.40 17.76 5.69
CA ASP A 29 1.32 18.07 7.13
C ASP A 29 1.32 16.84 8.05
N GLY A 30 1.27 15.63 7.48
CA GLY A 30 1.20 14.38 8.23
C GLY A 30 -0.21 13.95 8.62
N TRP A 31 -0.37 12.67 8.98
CA TRP A 31 -1.68 12.06 9.27
C TRP A 31 -2.37 12.60 10.52
N THR A 32 -1.62 13.18 11.44
CA THR A 32 -2.16 13.85 12.64
C THR A 32 -2.93 15.13 12.27
N ALA A 33 -2.56 15.80 11.18
CA ALA A 33 -3.25 17.00 10.68
C ALA A 33 -4.54 16.67 9.92
N VAL A 34 -4.71 15.44 9.44
CA VAL A 34 -5.90 15.04 8.68
C VAL A 34 -7.11 14.92 9.61
N SER A 35 -8.15 15.71 9.34
CA SER A 35 -9.45 15.60 10.03
C SER A 35 -10.58 15.81 9.02
N ILE A 36 -11.77 15.26 9.32
CA ILE A 36 -12.95 15.45 8.47
C ILE A 36 -13.25 16.94 8.27
N ARG A 37 -13.05 17.78 9.31
CA ARG A 37 -13.23 19.23 9.20
C ARG A 37 -12.24 19.87 8.23
N LYS A 38 -10.93 19.59 8.39
CA LYS A 38 -9.89 20.14 7.51
C LYS A 38 -10.09 19.73 6.05
N ILE A 39 -10.51 18.47 5.82
CA ILE A 39 -10.84 18.00 4.46
C ILE A 39 -12.03 18.80 3.91
N ALA A 40 -13.10 18.96 4.70
CA ALA A 40 -14.30 19.69 4.29
C ALA A 40 -13.98 21.14 3.92
N ASP A 41 -13.15 21.80 4.73
CA ASP A 41 -12.70 23.18 4.50
C ASP A 41 -11.95 23.31 3.17
N VAL A 42 -11.06 22.36 2.84
CA VAL A 42 -10.25 22.38 1.60
C VAL A 42 -11.10 22.14 0.35
N ILE A 43 -12.09 21.25 0.41
CA ILE A 43 -12.96 20.97 -0.74
C ILE A 43 -14.21 21.88 -0.80
N GLU A 44 -14.33 22.83 0.12
CA GLU A 44 -15.46 23.78 0.24
C GLU A 44 -16.81 23.12 0.54
N TYR A 45 -16.80 22.05 1.34
CA TYR A 45 -18.00 21.38 1.84
C TYR A 45 -18.19 21.61 3.33
N SER A 46 -19.41 21.38 3.82
CA SER A 46 -19.65 21.33 5.26
C SER A 46 -19.24 19.97 5.83
N PRO A 47 -18.69 19.90 7.06
CA PRO A 47 -18.31 18.63 7.67
C PRO A 47 -19.42 17.56 7.72
N PRO A 48 -20.71 17.90 7.99
CA PRO A 48 -21.79 16.92 7.93
C PRO A 48 -21.93 16.20 6.58
N ILE A 49 -21.67 16.89 5.47
CA ILE A 49 -21.80 16.28 4.13
C ILE A 49 -20.75 15.20 3.93
N LEU A 50 -19.53 15.37 4.45
CA LEU A 50 -18.48 14.36 4.30
C LEU A 50 -18.83 13.04 4.98
N TYR A 51 -19.60 13.08 6.07
CA TYR A 51 -20.06 11.87 6.76
C TYR A 51 -21.04 11.04 5.91
N GLU A 52 -21.68 11.62 4.89
CA GLU A 52 -22.49 10.86 3.91
C GLU A 52 -21.63 10.00 2.96
N TYR A 53 -20.34 10.34 2.83
CA TYR A 53 -19.37 9.62 2.01
C TYR A 53 -18.49 8.68 2.84
N PHE A 54 -18.05 9.15 4.01
CA PHE A 54 -17.22 8.38 4.94
C PHE A 54 -17.72 8.58 6.36
N GLU A 55 -18.31 7.53 6.93
CA GLU A 55 -18.90 7.55 8.29
C GLU A 55 -17.91 7.96 9.38
N SER A 56 -16.60 7.80 9.14
CA SER A 56 -15.54 8.21 10.06
C SER A 56 -14.21 8.40 9.35
N LYS A 57 -13.22 9.02 10.03
CA LYS A 57 -11.82 9.04 9.58
C LYS A 57 -11.28 7.61 9.40
N ASP A 58 -11.66 6.68 10.27
CA ASP A 58 -11.25 5.27 10.13
C ASP A 58 -11.77 4.63 8.83
N LYS A 59 -13.01 4.92 8.42
CA LYS A 59 -13.55 4.45 7.12
C LYS A 59 -12.86 5.05 5.92
N LEU A 60 -12.42 6.30 6.02
CA LEU A 60 -11.60 6.94 5.00
C LEU A 60 -10.23 6.25 4.88
N LEU A 61 -9.57 6.01 6.01
CA LEU A 61 -8.29 5.31 6.05
C LEU A 61 -8.40 3.85 5.58
N GLU A 62 -9.48 3.15 5.93
CA GLU A 62 -9.79 1.80 5.44
C GLU A 62 -9.87 1.78 3.90
N ALA A 63 -10.53 2.76 3.30
CA ALA A 63 -10.62 2.88 1.84
C ALA A 63 -9.26 3.15 1.19
N ILE A 64 -8.46 4.06 1.73
CA ILE A 64 -7.10 4.37 1.24
C ILE A 64 -6.19 3.14 1.37
N ARG A 65 -6.31 2.40 2.48
CA ARG A 65 -5.59 1.14 2.71
C ARG A 65 -5.92 0.11 1.63
N MET A 66 -7.20 -0.10 1.35
CA MET A 66 -7.64 -1.06 0.32
C MET A 66 -7.13 -0.63 -1.06
N GLU A 67 -7.26 0.64 -1.43
CA GLU A 67 -6.75 1.18 -2.71
C GLU A 67 -5.25 0.90 -2.88
N GLY A 68 -4.44 1.13 -1.84
CA GLY A 68 -3.00 0.87 -1.89
C GLY A 68 -2.64 -0.62 -2.06
N PHE A 69 -3.31 -1.51 -1.34
CA PHE A 69 -3.10 -2.95 -1.49
C PHE A 69 -3.58 -3.48 -2.85
N ASP A 70 -4.74 -3.04 -3.32
CA ASP A 70 -5.30 -3.42 -4.62
C ASP A 70 -4.37 -2.99 -5.77
N TYR A 71 -3.78 -1.79 -5.67
CA TYR A 71 -2.78 -1.30 -6.61
C TYR A 71 -1.56 -2.23 -6.67
N LEU A 72 -0.93 -2.52 -5.52
CA LEU A 72 0.25 -3.39 -5.49
C LEU A 72 -0.05 -4.80 -5.97
N GLN A 73 -1.22 -5.36 -5.59
CA GLN A 73 -1.64 -6.68 -6.03
C GLN A 73 -1.79 -6.74 -7.56
N ALA A 74 -2.37 -5.71 -8.18
CA ALA A 74 -2.47 -5.61 -9.62
C ALA A 74 -1.09 -5.53 -10.30
N GLU A 75 -0.15 -4.79 -9.73
CA GLU A 75 1.23 -4.72 -10.24
C GLU A 75 1.94 -6.09 -10.12
N PHE A 76 1.77 -6.81 -9.02
CA PHE A 76 2.38 -8.13 -8.84
C PHE A 76 1.85 -9.14 -9.86
N VAL A 77 0.55 -9.11 -10.17
CA VAL A 77 -0.04 -9.93 -11.24
C VAL A 77 0.57 -9.59 -12.60
N LYS A 78 0.73 -8.30 -12.93
CA LYS A 78 1.38 -7.86 -14.17
C LYS A 78 2.83 -8.34 -14.26
N ILE A 79 3.60 -8.18 -13.20
CA ILE A 79 5.00 -8.65 -13.12
C ILE A 79 5.09 -10.15 -13.36
N LYS A 80 4.22 -10.94 -12.70
CA LYS A 80 4.15 -12.39 -12.87
C LYS A 80 3.86 -12.78 -14.33
N GLY A 81 2.95 -12.07 -14.99
CA GLY A 81 2.59 -12.33 -16.39
C GLY A 81 3.64 -11.86 -17.40
N HIS A 82 4.43 -10.83 -17.06
CA HIS A 82 5.39 -10.23 -17.98
C HIS A 82 6.76 -10.93 -17.98
N PHE A 83 7.25 -11.36 -16.81
CA PHE A 83 8.55 -12.04 -16.70
C PHE A 83 8.38 -13.54 -16.51
N SER A 84 9.24 -14.36 -17.12
CA SER A 84 9.22 -15.82 -16.96
C SER A 84 10.10 -16.35 -15.83
N ASN A 85 11.12 -15.59 -15.42
CA ASN A 85 12.08 -16.00 -14.39
C ASN A 85 11.58 -15.56 -12.99
N PRO A 86 11.32 -16.48 -12.05
CA PRO A 86 10.85 -16.15 -10.69
C PRO A 86 11.82 -15.25 -9.90
N GLN A 87 13.13 -15.42 -10.10
CA GLN A 87 14.14 -14.57 -9.49
C GLN A 87 13.96 -13.11 -9.94
N LYS A 88 13.73 -12.89 -11.25
CA LYS A 88 13.51 -11.57 -11.81
C LYS A 88 12.18 -10.99 -11.33
N GLN A 89 11.11 -11.80 -11.32
CA GLN A 89 9.80 -11.39 -10.82
C GLN A 89 9.90 -10.82 -9.39
N LEU A 90 10.61 -11.51 -8.48
CA LEU A 90 10.77 -11.05 -7.09
C LEU A 90 11.59 -9.75 -6.98
N VAL A 91 12.63 -9.58 -7.78
CA VAL A 91 13.39 -8.32 -7.84
C VAL A 91 12.49 -7.16 -8.27
N GLU A 92 11.66 -7.37 -9.29
CA GLU A 92 10.73 -6.36 -9.80
C GLU A 92 9.61 -6.06 -8.79
N VAL A 93 9.09 -7.08 -8.08
CA VAL A 93 8.14 -6.88 -6.98
C VAL A 93 8.72 -5.97 -5.90
N ALA A 94 9.95 -6.25 -5.44
CA ALA A 94 10.61 -5.41 -4.44
C ALA A 94 10.79 -3.97 -4.93
N GLN A 95 11.25 -3.80 -6.18
CA GLN A 95 11.43 -2.49 -6.80
C GLN A 95 10.10 -1.72 -6.88
N THR A 96 9.01 -2.38 -7.27
CA THR A 96 7.68 -1.77 -7.32
C THR A 96 7.17 -1.35 -5.94
N ILE A 97 7.37 -2.20 -4.91
CA ILE A 97 6.99 -1.84 -3.53
C ILE A 97 7.79 -0.62 -3.07
N TRP A 98 9.09 -0.58 -3.36
CA TRP A 98 9.95 0.54 -3.00
C TRP A 98 9.51 1.84 -3.67
N HIS A 99 9.34 1.84 -4.99
CA HIS A 99 8.87 3.02 -5.73
C HIS A 99 7.52 3.49 -5.21
N PHE A 100 6.58 2.58 -4.98
CA PHE A 100 5.27 2.93 -4.43
C PHE A 100 5.39 3.61 -3.06
N ALA A 101 6.26 3.10 -2.17
CA ALA A 101 6.50 3.69 -0.86
C ALA A 101 7.15 5.09 -0.94
N VAL A 102 8.01 5.32 -1.94
CA VAL A 102 8.65 6.62 -2.19
C VAL A 102 7.68 7.64 -2.78
N GLU A 103 6.88 7.23 -3.76
CA GLU A 103 5.96 8.09 -4.50
C GLU A 103 4.66 8.37 -3.72
N ASN A 104 4.22 7.42 -2.90
CA ASN A 104 2.96 7.49 -2.14
C ASN A 104 3.20 7.20 -0.64
N PRO A 105 4.11 7.92 0.04
CA PRO A 105 4.47 7.63 1.42
C PRO A 105 3.28 7.71 2.36
N GLU A 106 2.34 8.64 2.13
CA GLU A 106 1.12 8.77 2.91
C GLU A 106 0.22 7.53 2.79
N VAL A 107 0.12 6.92 1.61
CA VAL A 107 -0.67 5.70 1.42
C VAL A 107 0.02 4.53 2.10
N PHE A 108 1.33 4.38 1.92
CA PHE A 108 2.10 3.33 2.58
C PHE A 108 2.02 3.41 4.11
N GLN A 109 2.01 4.61 4.67
CA GLN A 109 1.81 4.83 6.11
C GLN A 109 0.46 4.26 6.58
N VAL A 110 -0.63 4.54 5.87
CA VAL A 110 -1.97 4.00 6.19
C VAL A 110 -2.02 2.49 6.03
N MET A 111 -1.34 1.95 5.02
CA MET A 111 -1.30 0.51 4.76
C MET A 111 -0.75 -0.27 5.94
N PHE A 112 0.13 0.34 6.75
CA PHE A 112 0.83 -0.33 7.84
C PHE A 112 0.78 0.39 9.20
N ASN A 113 -0.17 1.31 9.41
CA ASN A 113 -0.34 2.06 10.66
C ASN A 113 0.93 2.82 11.12
N LEU A 114 1.66 3.44 10.21
CA LEU A 114 2.86 4.23 10.52
C LEU A 114 2.51 5.71 10.71
N GLU A 115 3.37 6.47 11.40
CA GLU A 115 3.33 7.95 11.42
C GLU A 115 1.95 8.57 11.77
N GLY A 116 1.19 7.92 12.67
CA GLY A 116 -0.14 8.38 13.10
C GLY A 116 -1.31 8.02 12.17
N ALA A 117 -1.05 7.24 11.11
CA ALA A 117 -2.04 6.76 10.14
C ALA A 117 -2.85 5.55 10.64
N TYR A 118 -3.37 5.62 11.88
CA TYR A 118 -4.02 4.48 12.51
C TYR A 118 -5.40 4.18 11.91
N CYS A 119 -5.54 2.99 11.33
CA CYS A 119 -6.82 2.38 10.97
C CYS A 119 -6.95 0.99 11.60
N ASP A 120 -8.06 0.79 12.30
CA ASP A 120 -8.33 -0.39 13.14
C ASP A 120 -8.76 -1.61 12.30
N SER A 121 -9.33 -1.36 11.13
CA SER A 121 -9.81 -2.43 10.25
C SER A 121 -8.68 -3.31 9.73
N LYS A 122 -8.74 -4.61 10.04
CA LYS A 122 -7.81 -5.62 9.52
C LYS A 122 -8.25 -6.24 8.19
N LYS A 123 -9.41 -5.83 7.64
CA LYS A 123 -10.00 -6.45 6.45
C LYS A 123 -9.05 -6.45 5.26
N ALA A 124 -8.37 -5.33 5.04
CA ALA A 124 -7.44 -5.19 3.92
C ALA A 124 -6.27 -6.17 3.99
N TYR A 125 -5.71 -6.45 5.18
CA TYR A 125 -4.64 -7.44 5.33
C TYR A 125 -5.11 -8.86 5.01
N GLY A 126 -6.34 -9.21 5.42
CA GLY A 126 -6.92 -10.52 5.10
C GLY A 126 -7.08 -10.75 3.60
N HIS A 127 -7.38 -9.69 2.85
CA HIS A 127 -7.45 -9.74 1.39
C HIS A 127 -6.05 -9.75 0.75
N ALA A 128 -5.23 -8.76 1.08
CA ALA A 128 -3.96 -8.49 0.40
C ALA A 128 -2.82 -9.46 0.76
N MET A 129 -2.84 -10.00 1.99
CA MET A 129 -1.80 -10.91 2.48
C MET A 129 -2.28 -12.36 2.55
N SER A 130 -3.47 -12.66 2.03
CA SER A 130 -3.91 -14.05 1.80
C SER A 130 -2.86 -14.76 0.93
N ILE A 131 -2.47 -15.96 1.34
CA ILE A 131 -1.56 -16.83 0.58
C ILE A 131 -2.26 -17.42 -0.65
N LYS A 132 -3.57 -17.69 -0.53
CA LYS A 132 -4.35 -18.26 -1.63
C LYS A 132 -4.34 -17.29 -2.81
N ASP A 133 -3.93 -17.80 -3.98
CA ASP A 133 -3.84 -17.06 -5.24
C ASP A 133 -2.91 -15.83 -5.18
N ASN A 134 -1.89 -15.85 -4.31
CA ASN A 134 -0.96 -14.74 -4.14
C ASN A 134 0.23 -14.81 -5.12
N PRO A 135 0.42 -13.82 -6.01
CA PRO A 135 1.49 -13.83 -7.01
C PRO A 135 2.88 -13.96 -6.39
N VAL A 136 3.15 -13.26 -5.28
CA VAL A 136 4.46 -13.28 -4.63
C VAL A 136 4.74 -14.66 -4.03
N TRP A 137 3.74 -15.28 -3.41
CA TRP A 137 3.88 -16.65 -2.91
C TRP A 137 4.18 -17.63 -4.05
N GLU A 138 3.48 -17.52 -5.19
CA GLU A 138 3.71 -18.37 -6.35
C GLU A 138 5.10 -18.15 -6.99
N MET A 139 5.58 -16.90 -7.04
CA MET A 139 6.94 -16.58 -7.47
C MET A 139 7.98 -17.26 -6.57
N ILE A 140 7.78 -17.20 -5.24
CA ILE A 140 8.64 -17.89 -4.28
C ILE A 140 8.57 -19.41 -4.47
N ALA A 141 7.39 -19.97 -4.70
CA ALA A 141 7.21 -21.40 -4.98
C ALA A 141 7.96 -21.83 -6.25
N GLY A 142 7.97 -20.97 -7.29
CA GLY A 142 8.73 -21.20 -8.51
C GLY A 142 10.25 -21.17 -8.33
N LEU A 143 10.75 -20.39 -7.37
CA LEU A 143 12.18 -20.31 -7.06
C LEU A 143 12.64 -21.40 -6.08
N ARG A 144 11.79 -21.75 -5.11
CA ARG A 144 12.05 -22.73 -4.05
C ARG A 144 10.95 -23.79 -4.01
N PRO A 145 10.88 -24.71 -5.00
CA PRO A 145 9.85 -25.74 -5.06
C PRO A 145 10.13 -26.82 -4.00
N LYS A 146 9.71 -26.53 -2.76
CA LYS A 146 9.74 -27.44 -1.60
C LYS A 146 8.32 -27.62 -1.07
N SER A 147 8.16 -28.10 0.17
CA SER A 147 6.83 -28.17 0.79
C SER A 147 6.17 -26.79 0.84
N GLY A 148 4.85 -26.74 0.70
CA GLY A 148 4.08 -25.49 0.79
C GLY A 148 4.29 -24.75 2.12
N GLU A 149 4.59 -25.48 3.21
CA GLU A 149 4.98 -24.91 4.50
C GLU A 149 6.27 -24.08 4.41
N LEU A 150 7.29 -24.60 3.73
CA LEU A 150 8.56 -23.90 3.60
C LEU A 150 8.46 -22.68 2.67
N VAL A 151 7.66 -22.77 1.60
CA VAL A 151 7.33 -21.61 0.74
C VAL A 151 6.62 -20.54 1.57
N THR A 152 5.63 -20.95 2.38
CA THR A 152 4.88 -20.05 3.26
C THR A 152 5.77 -19.36 4.28
N LYS A 153 6.69 -20.10 4.92
CA LYS A 153 7.71 -19.51 5.80
C LYS A 153 8.55 -18.47 5.05
N THR A 154 9.02 -18.80 3.86
CA THR A 154 9.84 -17.90 3.02
C THR A 154 9.06 -16.64 2.62
N TYR A 155 7.77 -16.78 2.33
CA TYR A 155 6.86 -15.66 2.04
C TYR A 155 6.73 -14.71 3.23
N TYR A 156 6.62 -15.21 4.46
CA TYR A 156 6.61 -14.35 5.64
C TYR A 156 7.97 -13.66 5.86
N GLU A 157 9.08 -14.38 5.66
CA GLU A 157 10.43 -13.79 5.76
C GLU A 157 10.63 -12.66 4.72
N TRP A 158 10.13 -12.84 3.49
CA TRP A 158 10.13 -11.82 2.44
C TRP A 158 9.39 -10.55 2.86
N TRP A 159 8.16 -10.71 3.38
CA TRP A 159 7.37 -9.57 3.86
C TRP A 159 8.02 -8.90 5.06
N CYS A 160 8.55 -9.65 6.03
CA CYS A 160 9.27 -9.08 7.16
C CYS A 160 10.50 -8.27 6.73
N LEU A 161 11.27 -8.76 5.76
CA LEU A 161 12.41 -8.03 5.21
C LEU A 161 11.95 -6.74 4.53
N THR A 162 10.96 -6.83 3.64
CA THR A 162 10.51 -5.68 2.84
C THR A 162 9.84 -4.63 3.69
N PHE A 163 8.82 -5.03 4.45
CA PHE A 163 8.10 -4.14 5.32
C PHE A 163 8.98 -3.62 6.46
N GLY A 164 9.79 -4.47 7.08
CA GLY A 164 10.70 -4.07 8.16
C GLY A 164 11.69 -3.02 7.71
N PHE A 165 12.31 -3.20 6.54
CA PHE A 165 13.23 -2.20 5.99
C PHE A 165 12.53 -0.87 5.72
N ILE A 166 11.41 -0.89 4.98
CA ILE A 166 10.71 0.33 4.58
C ILE A 166 10.17 1.07 5.81
N SER A 167 9.51 0.37 6.74
CA SER A 167 8.94 0.98 7.94
C SER A 167 10.01 1.59 8.85
N ILE A 168 11.13 0.89 9.10
CA ILE A 168 12.24 1.44 9.88
C ILE A 168 12.83 2.66 9.19
N THR A 169 13.01 2.62 7.88
CA THR A 169 13.57 3.76 7.14
C THR A 169 12.63 4.96 7.18
N MET A 170 11.32 4.77 6.94
CA MET A 170 10.32 5.84 7.01
C MET A 170 10.21 6.49 8.40
N THR A 171 10.37 5.70 9.46
CA THR A 171 10.20 6.16 10.86
C THR A 171 11.46 6.76 11.46
N THR A 172 12.65 6.32 11.02
CA THR A 172 13.93 6.75 11.62
C THR A 172 14.71 7.75 10.79
N GLN A 173 14.45 7.82 9.48
CA GLN A 173 15.18 8.71 8.57
C GLN A 173 14.34 9.94 8.20
N PRO A 174 14.96 11.10 7.95
CA PRO A 174 14.24 12.24 7.42
C PRO A 174 13.70 11.92 6.01
N ARG A 175 12.55 12.51 5.66
CA ARG A 175 11.84 12.22 4.39
C ARG A 175 12.73 12.31 3.14
N TYR A 176 13.65 13.26 3.08
CA TYR A 176 14.56 13.43 1.93
C TYR A 176 15.60 12.30 1.79
N ALA A 177 15.90 11.59 2.88
CA ALA A 177 16.88 10.50 2.89
C ALA A 177 16.24 9.14 2.58
N PHE A 178 14.91 9.01 2.72
CA PHE A 178 14.21 7.76 2.45
C PHE A 178 14.49 7.19 1.04
N PRO A 179 14.40 7.97 -0.07
CA PRO A 179 14.73 7.46 -1.40
C PRO A 179 16.19 7.02 -1.56
N GLN A 180 17.11 7.60 -0.78
CA GLN A 180 18.55 7.31 -0.87
C GLN A 180 18.92 5.94 -0.27
N ALA A 181 18.01 5.33 0.50
CA ALA A 181 18.21 4.01 1.10
C ALA A 181 17.91 2.85 0.13
N GLU A 182 17.45 3.15 -1.09
CA GLU A 182 17.11 2.15 -2.12
C GLU A 182 18.23 1.14 -2.40
N PRO A 183 19.50 1.56 -2.58
CA PRO A 183 20.56 0.60 -2.90
C PRO A 183 20.75 -0.43 -1.78
N VAL A 184 20.59 0.00 -0.52
CA VAL A 184 20.71 -0.86 0.67
C VAL A 184 19.53 -1.84 0.74
N TYR A 185 18.31 -1.34 0.51
CA TYR A 185 17.11 -2.17 0.41
C TYR A 185 17.29 -3.27 -0.65
N MET A 186 17.64 -2.86 -1.88
CA MET A 186 17.79 -3.77 -3.01
C MET A 186 18.97 -4.74 -2.85
N GLU A 187 20.04 -4.35 -2.15
CA GLU A 187 21.09 -5.29 -1.77
C GLU A 187 20.56 -6.38 -0.82
N GLY A 188 19.78 -6.00 0.21
CA GLY A 188 19.12 -6.93 1.12
C GLY A 188 18.22 -7.92 0.38
N ILE A 189 17.40 -7.43 -0.55
CA ILE A 189 16.54 -8.25 -1.41
C ILE A 189 17.35 -9.24 -2.25
N ARG A 190 18.42 -8.79 -2.91
CA ARG A 190 19.27 -9.68 -3.72
C ARG A 190 19.97 -10.74 -2.86
N ARG A 191 20.37 -10.42 -1.63
CA ARG A 191 20.94 -11.38 -0.67
C ARG A 191 19.89 -12.42 -0.25
N PHE A 192 18.67 -11.98 0.05
CA PHE A 192 17.56 -12.87 0.39
C PHE A 192 17.22 -13.82 -0.77
N ILE A 193 17.04 -13.28 -1.98
CA ILE A 193 16.71 -14.10 -3.16
C ILE A 193 17.79 -15.16 -3.41
N ARG A 194 19.08 -14.80 -3.29
CA ARG A 194 20.19 -15.76 -3.42
C ARG A 194 20.20 -16.85 -2.34
N SER A 195 19.65 -16.61 -1.14
CA SER A 195 19.65 -17.60 -0.06
C SER A 195 18.52 -18.61 -0.17
N ILE A 196 17.51 -18.33 -0.99
CA ILE A 196 16.34 -19.21 -1.19
C ILE A 196 16.33 -19.93 -2.53
N MET A 197 17.23 -19.56 -3.44
CA MET A 197 17.63 -20.36 -4.61
C MET A 197 18.32 -21.65 -4.18
#